data_AF-A0A849EJE4-F1
#
_entry.id   AF-A0A849EJE4-F1
#
_cell.length_a   1.000
_cell.length_b   1.000
_cell.length_c   1.000
_cell.angle_alpha   90.00
_cell.angle_beta   90.00
_cell.angle_gamma   90.00
#
_symmetry.space_group_name_H-M   'P 1'
#
loop_
_entity.id
_entity.type
_entity.pdbx_description
1 polymer ?
#
loop_
_entity_poly.entity_id
_entity_poly.type
_entity_poly.pdbx_seq_one_letter_code
_entity_poly.pdbx_strand_id
1 'polypeptide(L)'
;MEKNTIKFSRKDSANFFRTLNKRVNAYFADNNLKKTGNWRLHLKTAVMFSLFLAPYFLILTLNLPTWANLLLTITMGVGMAGVGMNVMHDGNHGSYSTKKWVNKLMGSSIYILAGNVYNWQVQHNVLHHT
;
A
#
# COMPACT_ATOMS: atom_id res chain seq x y z
N MET A 1 14.55 33.04 -14.44
CA MET A 1 13.79 32.75 -13.20
C MET A 1 14.76 32.22 -12.16
N GLU A 2 14.98 32.95 -11.06
CA GLU A 2 15.70 32.41 -9.91
C GLU A 2 14.89 31.25 -9.30
N LYS A 3 15.50 30.07 -9.18
CA LYS A 3 14.93 28.93 -8.46
C LYS A 3 15.07 29.19 -6.96
N ASN A 4 14.08 29.83 -6.36
CA ASN A 4 13.98 29.88 -4.90
C ASN A 4 13.74 28.46 -4.37
N THR A 5 14.77 27.89 -3.74
CA THR A 5 14.69 26.59 -3.09
C THR A 5 13.97 26.76 -1.77
N ILE A 6 12.83 26.10 -1.61
CA ILE A 6 12.08 26.08 -0.35
C ILE A 6 12.96 25.39 0.70
N LYS A 7 13.35 26.14 1.75
CA LYS A 7 14.12 25.62 2.88
C LYS A 7 13.23 25.55 4.11
N PHE A 8 13.24 24.40 4.78
CA PHE A 8 12.53 24.19 6.04
C PHE A 8 13.46 24.45 7.22
N SER A 9 12.94 25.07 8.28
CA SER A 9 13.70 25.27 9.52
C SER A 9 14.05 23.92 10.14
N ARG A 10 15.35 23.64 10.29
CA ARG A 10 15.87 22.45 10.98
C ARG A 10 16.08 22.67 12.48
N LYS A 11 16.02 23.92 12.95
CA LYS A 11 16.24 24.27 14.36
C LYS A 11 15.05 23.89 15.25
N ASP A 12 13.85 23.76 14.68
CA ASP A 12 12.62 23.53 15.43
C ASP A 12 11.72 22.54 14.68
N SER A 13 12.21 21.30 14.54
CA SER A 13 11.52 20.20 13.86
C SER A 13 10.18 19.87 14.50
N ALA A 14 10.06 20.02 15.82
CA ALA A 14 8.84 19.79 16.57
C ALA A 14 7.72 20.76 16.17
N ASN A 15 8.01 22.07 16.11
CA ASN A 15 7.02 23.05 15.65
C ASN A 15 6.68 22.89 14.17
N PHE A 16 7.65 22.49 13.34
CA PHE A 16 7.38 22.16 11.94
C PHE A 16 6.39 20.98 11.83
N PHE A 17 6.67 19.86 12.49
CA PHE A 17 5.81 18.67 12.45
C PHE A 17 4.40 18.95 12.98
N ARG A 18 4.29 19.71 14.08
CA ARG A 18 3.00 20.15 14.63
C ARG A 18 2.22 21.00 13.62
N THR A 19 2.88 21.96 12.97
CA THR A 19 2.25 22.84 11.99
C THR A 19 1.82 22.07 10.74
N LEU A 20 2.66 21.15 10.26
CA LEU A 20 2.36 20.28 9.13
C LEU A 20 1.12 19.43 9.42
N ASN A 21 1.11 18.69 10.54
CA ASN A 21 -0.03 17.87 10.92
C ASN A 21 -1.32 18.68 11.08
N LYS A 22 -1.24 19.87 11.68
CA LYS A 22 -2.41 20.77 11.79
C LYS A 22 -2.99 21.10 10.41
N ARG A 23 -2.13 21.50 9.46
CA ARG A 23 -2.56 21.88 8.10
C ARG A 23 -3.09 20.70 7.30
N VAL A 24 -2.42 19.55 7.36
CA VAL A 24 -2.89 18.31 6.69
C VAL A 24 -4.25 17.90 7.25
N ASN A 25 -4.42 17.91 8.58
CA ASN A 25 -5.69 17.56 9.20
C ASN A 25 -6.82 18.52 8.84
N ALA A 26 -6.55 19.83 8.80
CA ALA A 26 -7.51 20.84 8.36
C ALA A 26 -7.95 20.59 6.91
N TYR A 27 -7.00 20.31 6.00
CA TYR A 27 -7.32 19.99 4.60
C TYR A 27 -8.31 18.83 4.47
N PHE A 28 -8.11 17.72 5.21
CA PHE A 28 -9.06 16.61 5.18
C PHE A 28 -10.45 17.01 5.70
N ALA A 29 -10.52 17.80 6.78
CA ALA A 29 -11.78 18.24 7.37
C ALA A 29 -12.54 19.20 6.44
N ASP A 30 -11.87 20.24 5.96
CA ASP A 30 -12.45 21.30 5.13
C ASP A 30 -12.96 20.77 3.79
N ASN A 31 -12.35 19.69 3.27
CA ASN A 31 -12.76 19.04 2.02
C ASN A 31 -13.67 17.83 2.22
N ASN A 32 -14.10 17.54 3.47
CA ASN A 32 -14.90 16.37 3.81
C ASN A 32 -14.30 15.04 3.29
N LEU A 33 -12.97 14.93 3.38
CA LEU A 33 -12.20 13.78 2.93
C LEU A 33 -11.89 12.86 4.11
N LYS A 34 -12.02 11.56 3.89
CA LYS A 34 -11.51 10.55 4.83
C LYS A 34 -10.00 10.46 4.68
N LYS A 35 -9.30 10.30 5.81
CA LYS A 35 -7.85 9.97 5.84
C LYS A 35 -7.56 8.52 5.48
N THR A 36 -8.61 7.72 5.30
CA THR A 36 -8.54 6.32 4.90
C THR A 36 -8.87 6.15 3.42
N GLY A 37 -8.60 4.96 2.89
CA GLY A 37 -8.94 4.55 1.54
C GLY A 37 -10.38 4.85 1.13
N ASN A 38 -10.55 5.09 -0.18
CA ASN A 38 -11.84 5.27 -0.83
C ASN A 38 -12.08 4.13 -1.84
N TRP A 39 -13.15 4.23 -2.65
CA TRP A 39 -13.51 3.21 -3.62
C TRP A 39 -12.39 2.87 -4.62
N ARG A 40 -11.53 3.85 -4.98
CA ARG A 40 -10.40 3.63 -5.90
C ARG A 40 -9.38 2.68 -5.28
N LEU A 41 -9.17 2.75 -3.96
CA LEU A 41 -8.31 1.80 -3.25
C LEU A 41 -8.89 0.38 -3.34
N HIS A 42 -10.20 0.22 -3.14
CA HIS A 42 -10.83 -1.09 -3.22
C HIS A 42 -10.80 -1.68 -4.64
N LEU A 43 -11.00 -0.85 -5.67
CA LEU A 43 -10.83 -1.27 -7.06
C LEU A 43 -9.37 -1.69 -7.32
N LYS A 44 -8.41 -0.88 -6.88
CA LYS A 44 -6.98 -1.22 -6.99
C LYS A 44 -6.68 -2.56 -6.32
N THR A 45 -7.21 -2.82 -5.13
CA THR A 45 -7.07 -4.10 -4.44
C THR A 45 -7.63 -5.26 -5.25
N ALA A 46 -8.84 -5.13 -5.78
CA ALA A 46 -9.43 -6.17 -6.63
C ALA A 46 -8.55 -6.46 -7.84
N VAL A 47 -8.06 -5.42 -8.53
CA VAL A 47 -7.16 -5.57 -9.67
C VAL A 47 -5.85 -6.26 -9.26
N MET A 48 -5.20 -5.85 -8.16
CA MET A 48 -3.94 -6.46 -7.73
C MET A 48 -4.11 -7.95 -7.36
N PHE A 49 -5.18 -8.30 -6.64
CA PHE A 49 -5.47 -9.70 -6.33
C PHE A 49 -5.87 -10.50 -7.57
N SER A 50 -6.61 -9.93 -8.51
CA SER A 50 -6.92 -10.60 -9.78
C SER A 50 -5.67 -10.85 -10.60
N LEU A 51 -4.75 -9.88 -10.70
CA LEU A 51 -3.46 -10.05 -11.38
C LEU A 51 -2.59 -11.12 -10.72
N PHE A 52 -2.75 -11.36 -9.42
CA PHE A 52 -2.02 -12.40 -8.71
C PHE A 52 -2.70 -13.78 -8.82
N LEU A 53 -3.97 -13.88 -8.43
CA LEU A 53 -4.68 -15.15 -8.29
C LEU A 53 -5.22 -15.70 -9.60
N ALA A 54 -5.67 -14.84 -10.53
CA ALA A 54 -6.22 -15.33 -11.79
C ALA A 54 -5.17 -16.06 -12.64
N PRO A 55 -3.95 -15.51 -12.87
CA PRO A 55 -2.91 -16.25 -13.57
C PRO A 55 -2.53 -17.56 -12.87
N TYR A 56 -2.47 -17.56 -11.54
CA TYR A 56 -2.20 -18.78 -10.75
C TYR A 56 -3.20 -19.90 -11.07
N PHE A 57 -4.51 -19.61 -10.99
CA PHE A 57 -5.52 -20.64 -11.26
C PHE A 57 -5.59 -21.02 -12.74
N LEU A 58 -5.35 -20.08 -13.67
CA LEU A 58 -5.31 -20.40 -15.11
C LEU A 58 -4.16 -21.37 -15.43
N ILE A 59 -2.97 -21.15 -14.87
CA ILE A 59 -1.82 -22.07 -15.03
C ILE A 59 -2.16 -23.47 -14.51
N LEU A 60 -2.86 -23.57 -13.38
CA LEU A 60 -3.18 -24.86 -12.76
C LEU A 60 -4.31 -25.63 -13.45
N THR A 61 -5.24 -24.94 -14.09
CA THR A 61 -6.49 -25.54 -14.61
C THR A 61 -6.48 -25.70 -16.12
N LEU A 62 -5.69 -24.92 -16.85
CA LEU A 62 -5.63 -24.95 -18.31
C LEU A 62 -4.32 -25.58 -18.77
N ASN A 63 -4.40 -26.46 -19.76
CA ASN A 63 -3.22 -27.04 -20.41
C ASN A 63 -2.65 -26.08 -21.46
N LEU A 64 -2.10 -24.95 -20.99
CA LEU A 64 -1.58 -23.89 -21.85
C LEU A 64 -0.17 -24.21 -22.36
N PRO A 65 0.21 -23.71 -23.55
CA PRO A 65 1.59 -23.83 -24.04
C PRO A 65 2.55 -23.04 -23.14
N THR A 66 3.81 -23.48 -23.11
CA THR A 66 4.86 -22.94 -22.22
C THR A 66 5.00 -21.41 -22.29
N TRP A 67 4.90 -20.82 -23.49
CA TRP A 67 5.02 -19.37 -23.65
C TRP A 67 3.88 -18.59 -22.97
N ALA A 68 2.66 -19.15 -22.97
CA ALA A 68 1.52 -18.53 -22.30
C ALA A 68 1.66 -18.64 -20.78
N ASN A 69 2.13 -19.78 -20.27
CA ASN A 69 2.46 -19.95 -18.86
C ASN A 69 3.55 -18.97 -18.39
N LEU A 70 4.54 -18.68 -19.25
CA LEU A 70 5.57 -17.67 -18.95
C LEU A 70 4.95 -16.27 -18.80
N LEU A 71 4.07 -15.85 -19.73
CA LEU A 71 3.39 -14.55 -19.65
C LEU A 71 2.49 -14.44 -18.41
N LEU A 72 1.76 -15.52 -18.08
CA LEU A 72 0.93 -15.58 -16.88
C LEU A 72 1.79 -15.51 -15.61
N THR A 73 2.97 -16.14 -15.59
CA THR A 73 3.91 -16.08 -14.46
C THR A 73 4.45 -14.66 -14.24
N ILE A 74 4.83 -13.95 -15.32
CA ILE A 74 5.26 -12.56 -15.24
C ILE A 74 4.12 -11.68 -14.69
N THR A 75 2.91 -11.87 -15.21
CA THR A 75 1.71 -11.15 -14.77
C THR A 75 1.41 -11.41 -13.28
N MET A 76 1.53 -12.67 -12.85
CA MET A 76 1.39 -13.07 -11.46
C MET A 76 2.40 -12.36 -10.56
N GLY A 77 3.67 -12.24 -11.00
CA GLY A 77 4.71 -11.50 -10.29
C GLY A 77 4.37 -10.01 -10.11
N VAL A 78 3.82 -9.37 -11.15
CA VAL A 78 3.30 -7.99 -11.06
C VAL A 78 2.17 -7.90 -10.02
N GLY A 79 1.22 -8.84 -10.05
CA GLY A 79 0.15 -8.91 -9.06
C GLY A 79 0.67 -9.10 -7.63
N MET A 80 1.65 -9.99 -7.44
CA MET A 80 2.28 -10.28 -6.15
C MET A 80 2.95 -9.03 -5.56
N ALA A 81 3.77 -8.34 -6.35
CA ALA A 81 4.37 -7.06 -5.97
C ALA A 81 3.29 -6.00 -5.68
N GLY A 82 2.22 -5.98 -6.49
CA GLY A 82 1.06 -5.12 -6.32
C GLY A 82 0.35 -5.31 -4.97
N VAL A 83 0.08 -6.56 -4.58
CA VAL A 83 -0.53 -6.91 -3.29
C VAL A 83 0.38 -6.44 -2.15
N GLY A 84 1.68 -6.72 -2.20
CA GLY A 84 2.64 -6.33 -1.17
C GLY A 84 2.80 -4.82 -1.00
N MET A 85 3.05 -4.10 -2.09
CA MET A 85 3.39 -2.67 -2.04
C MET A 85 2.20 -1.72 -1.96
N ASN A 86 0.99 -2.22 -2.24
CA ASN A 86 -0.22 -1.39 -2.24
C ASN A 86 -1.23 -1.86 -1.20
N VAL A 87 -1.73 -3.09 -1.31
CA VAL A 87 -2.83 -3.56 -0.46
C VAL A 87 -2.36 -3.82 0.97
N MET A 88 -1.31 -4.62 1.08
CA MET A 88 -0.69 -5.04 2.33
C MET A 88 -0.05 -3.86 3.06
N HIS A 89 0.73 -3.05 2.33
CA HIS A 89 1.35 -1.82 2.81
C HIS A 89 0.32 -0.85 3.43
N ASP A 90 -0.74 -0.50 2.69
CA ASP A 90 -1.79 0.42 3.18
C ASP A 90 -2.54 -0.17 4.40
N GLY A 91 -2.74 -1.50 4.42
CA GLY A 91 -3.30 -2.22 5.56
C GLY A 91 -2.44 -2.11 6.82
N ASN A 92 -1.13 -2.29 6.69
CA ASN A 92 -0.20 -2.22 7.81
C ASN A 92 0.12 -0.79 8.28
N HIS A 93 -0.15 0.23 7.47
CA HIS A 93 -0.23 1.63 7.91
C HIS A 93 -1.57 2.01 8.54
N GLY A 94 -2.57 1.12 8.50
CA GLY A 94 -3.90 1.38 9.04
C GLY A 94 -4.72 2.40 8.24
N SER A 95 -4.27 2.76 7.04
CA SER A 95 -4.92 3.74 6.17
C SER A 95 -5.94 3.10 5.22
N TYR A 96 -5.96 1.77 5.09
CA TYR A 96 -6.86 1.09 4.15
C TYR A 96 -8.35 1.29 4.49
N SER A 97 -8.72 1.25 5.77
CA SER A 97 -10.11 1.39 6.22
C SER A 97 -10.21 2.03 7.61
N THR A 98 -11.39 2.57 7.95
CA THR A 98 -11.69 2.97 9.32
C THR A 98 -11.88 1.77 10.26
N LYS A 99 -12.18 0.58 9.70
CA LYS A 99 -12.38 -0.66 10.48
C LYS A 99 -11.04 -1.37 10.70
N LYS A 100 -10.60 -1.47 11.96
CA LYS A 100 -9.33 -2.11 12.34
C LYS A 100 -9.16 -3.53 11.79
N TRP A 101 -10.22 -4.33 11.79
CA TRP A 101 -10.16 -5.71 11.28
C TRP A 101 -9.92 -5.77 9.76
N VAL A 102 -10.41 -4.78 9.00
CA VAL A 102 -10.17 -4.71 7.55
C VAL A 102 -8.70 -4.38 7.28
N ASN A 103 -8.12 -3.43 8.02
CA ASN A 103 -6.68 -3.15 7.93
C ASN A 103 -5.85 -4.39 8.29
N LYS A 104 -6.23 -5.09 9.36
CA LYS A 104 -5.55 -6.34 9.77
C LYS A 104 -5.63 -7.39 8.66
N LEU A 105 -6.81 -7.58 8.05
CA LEU A 105 -6.99 -8.54 6.96
C LEU A 105 -6.13 -8.17 5.75
N MET A 106 -6.19 -6.93 5.28
CA MET A 106 -5.41 -6.48 4.12
C MET A 106 -3.91 -6.52 4.41
N GLY A 107 -3.46 -6.08 5.59
CA GLY A 107 -2.07 -6.18 6.03
C GLY A 107 -1.56 -7.63 6.16
N SER A 108 -2.45 -8.54 6.55
CA SER A 108 -2.17 -9.98 6.66
C SER A 108 -2.01 -10.67 5.29
N SER A 109 -2.32 -10.00 4.18
CA SER A 109 -2.01 -10.56 2.85
C SER A 109 -0.50 -10.80 2.63
N ILE A 110 0.37 -10.21 3.46
CA ILE A 110 1.81 -10.55 3.49
C ILE A 110 2.07 -12.03 3.75
N TYR A 111 1.18 -12.73 4.47
CA TYR A 111 1.35 -14.16 4.74
C TYR A 111 1.23 -15.00 3.46
N ILE A 112 0.38 -14.58 2.52
CA ILE A 112 0.27 -15.22 1.20
C ILE A 112 1.57 -14.99 0.40
N LEU A 113 2.29 -13.91 0.70
CA LEU A 113 3.58 -13.58 0.11
C LEU A 113 4.77 -14.16 0.89
N ALA A 114 4.52 -15.13 1.78
CA ALA A 114 5.52 -15.77 2.65
C ALA A 114 6.30 -14.81 3.57
N GLY A 115 5.73 -13.64 3.89
CA GLY A 115 6.29 -12.70 4.85
C GLY A 115 5.53 -12.68 6.19
N ASN A 116 5.99 -11.83 7.13
CA ASN A 116 5.41 -11.71 8.46
C ASN A 116 5.06 -10.24 8.77
N VAL A 117 3.82 -9.99 9.20
CA VAL A 117 3.30 -8.65 9.51
C VAL A 117 4.15 -7.93 10.54
N TYR A 118 4.51 -8.58 11.65
CA TYR A 118 5.29 -7.98 12.72
C TYR A 118 6.68 -7.58 12.22
N ASN A 119 7.37 -8.49 11.54
CA ASN A 119 8.70 -8.19 10.98
C ASN A 119 8.64 -6.99 10.03
N TRP A 120 7.65 -6.96 9.15
CA TRP A 120 7.48 -5.85 8.22
C TRP A 120 7.18 -4.52 8.96
N GLN A 121 6.34 -4.53 9.99
CA GLN A 121 6.03 -3.32 10.77
C GLN A 121 7.27 -2.79 11.50
N VAL A 122 8.10 -3.67 12.06
CA VAL A 122 9.37 -3.25 12.67
C VAL A 122 10.29 -2.65 11.61
N GLN A 123 10.52 -3.33 10.50
CA GLN A 123 11.44 -2.87 9.46
C GLN A 123 10.96 -1.59 8.76
N HIS A 124 9.67 -1.50 8.46
CA HIS A 124 9.13 -0.42 7.64
C HIS A 124 8.53 0.71 8.48
N ASN A 125 7.60 0.42 9.39
CA ASN A 125 6.96 1.48 10.16
C ASN A 125 7.91 2.07 11.20
N VAL A 126 8.74 1.24 11.86
CA VAL A 126 9.64 1.70 12.91
C VAL A 126 10.99 2.17 12.33
N LEU A 127 11.70 1.32 11.58
CA LEU A 127 13.07 1.65 11.17
C LEU A 127 13.16 2.54 9.92
N HIS A 128 12.15 2.54 9.05
CA HIS A 128 12.16 3.34 7.82
C HIS A 128 11.35 4.64 7.94
N HIS A 129 10.22 4.65 8.64
CA HIS A 129 9.30 5.81 8.69
C HIS A 129 9.30 6.62 9.99
N THR A 130 9.92 6.12 11.08
CA THR A 130 10.14 6.90 12.32
C THR A 130 11.58 7.37 12.40
#